data_AF-A0A2T4H2L6-F1
#
_entry.id   AF-A0A2T4H2L6-F1
#
_cell.length_a   1.000
_cell.length_b   1.000
_cell.length_c   1.000
_cell.angle_alpha   90.00
_cell.angle_beta   90.00
_cell.angle_gamma   90.00
#
_symmetry.space_group_name_H-M   'P 1'
#
loop_
_entity.id
_entity.type
_entity.pdbx_description
1 polymer ?
#
loop_
_entity_poly.entity_id
_entity_poly.type
_entity_poly.pdbx_seq_one_letter_code
_entity_poly.pdbx_strand_id
1 'polypeptide(L)'
;MEKHHLFNASVRLRLTERFYRPRPELPEDLYMLIKKAVAVRKHLERNRKDKDSKFRLILIESRIHRLARYYKTVGVLPPTWKYESATASTIVA
;
A
#
# COMPACT_ATOMS: atom_id res chain seq x y z
N MET A 1 9.10 37.07 -36.98
CA MET A 1 8.04 37.46 -36.04
C MET A 1 6.90 36.46 -36.24
N GLU A 2 6.94 35.32 -35.55
CA GLU A 2 6.14 35.04 -34.33
C GLU A 2 4.64 34.95 -34.68
N LYS A 3 3.91 33.81 -34.57
CA LYS A 3 3.62 33.07 -33.32
C LYS A 3 2.90 31.72 -33.54
N HIS A 4 3.34 30.74 -32.75
CA HIS A 4 2.66 29.61 -32.05
C HIS A 4 1.73 28.64 -32.83
N HIS A 5 2.08 27.36 -33.04
CA HIS A 5 2.13 26.23 -32.07
C HIS A 5 0.77 25.94 -31.40
N LEU A 6 0.38 24.64 -31.43
CA LEU A 6 -0.68 23.95 -30.65
C LEU A 6 -1.99 23.60 -31.37
N PHE A 7 -2.02 22.47 -32.08
CA PHE A 7 -3.20 21.58 -32.06
C PHE A 7 -2.81 20.10 -32.14
N ASN A 8 -1.88 19.68 -31.28
CA ASN A 8 -1.58 18.26 -31.01
C ASN A 8 -1.89 17.98 -29.54
N ALA A 9 -3.17 17.90 -29.15
CA ALA A 9 -3.56 17.49 -27.79
C ALA A 9 -5.03 17.06 -27.57
N SER A 10 -5.93 17.11 -28.55
CA SER A 10 -7.38 17.02 -28.25
C SER A 10 -8.00 15.60 -28.27
N VAL A 11 -7.28 14.56 -28.71
CA VAL A 11 -7.84 13.19 -28.77
C VAL A 11 -7.31 12.26 -27.66
N ARG A 12 -6.20 12.62 -27.00
CA ARG A 12 -5.54 11.78 -25.98
C ARG A 12 -6.17 11.87 -24.57
N LEU A 13 -7.12 12.79 -24.36
CA LEU A 13 -7.72 13.03 -23.04
C LEU A 13 -9.12 12.42 -22.85
N ARG A 14 -9.71 11.77 -23.86
CA ARG A 14 -11.07 11.18 -23.74
C ARG A 14 -11.12 9.73 -23.27
N LEU A 15 -9.98 9.09 -23.00
CA LEU A 15 -9.92 7.68 -22.57
C LEU A 15 -9.68 7.48 -21.07
N THR A 16 -9.50 8.54 -20.29
CA THR A 16 -9.22 8.43 -18.85
C THR A 16 -10.46 8.49 -17.95
N GLU A 17 -11.63 8.85 -18.48
CA GLU A 17 -12.80 9.18 -17.63
C GLU A 17 -13.82 8.05 -17.45
N ARG A 18 -13.74 6.92 -18.17
CA ARG A 18 -14.73 5.83 -18.06
C ARG A 18 -14.32 4.60 -17.26
N PHE A 19 -13.07 4.52 -16.81
CA PHE A 19 -12.56 3.38 -16.02
C PHE A 19 -11.61 3.82 -14.88
N TYR A 20 -11.81 5.02 -14.32
CA TYR A 20 -11.04 5.43 -13.16
C TYR A 20 -11.61 4.76 -11.90
N ARG A 21 -11.24 3.49 -11.67
CA ARG A 21 -11.17 3.03 -10.27
C ARG A 21 -10.12 3.92 -9.60
N PRO A 22 -10.45 4.60 -8.49
CA PRO A 22 -9.47 5.32 -7.71
C PRO A 22 -8.28 4.41 -7.45
N ARG A 23 -7.09 4.84 -7.86
CA ARG A 23 -5.87 4.09 -7.58
C ARG A 23 -5.72 4.14 -6.05
N PRO A 24 -5.78 2.99 -5.34
CA PRO A 24 -5.62 3.02 -3.90
C PRO A 24 -4.27 3.65 -3.57
N GLU A 25 -4.24 4.53 -2.56
CA GLU A 25 -3.04 5.25 -2.14
C GLU A 25 -1.90 4.31 -1.71
N LEU A 26 -2.28 3.07 -1.35
CA LEU A 26 -1.38 1.97 -1.06
C LEU A 26 -1.56 0.86 -2.09
N PRO A 27 -0.45 0.20 -2.51
CA PRO A 27 -0.53 -1.04 -3.26
C PRO A 27 -1.40 -2.09 -2.56
N GLU A 28 -2.28 -2.74 -3.32
CA GLU A 28 -3.28 -3.71 -2.83
C GLU A 28 -2.65 -4.87 -2.04
N ASP A 29 -1.51 -5.35 -2.51
CA ASP A 29 -0.73 -6.41 -1.88
C ASP A 29 -0.19 -6.01 -0.50
N LEU A 30 0.29 -4.77 -0.37
CA LEU A 30 0.73 -4.20 0.90
C LEU A 30 -0.45 -4.03 1.87
N TYR A 31 -1.57 -3.47 1.38
CA TYR A 31 -2.81 -3.33 2.15
C TYR A 31 -3.32 -4.66 2.70
N MET A 32 -3.38 -5.70 1.87
CA MET A 32 -3.86 -7.03 2.25
C MET A 32 -2.96 -7.71 3.29
N LEU A 33 -1.65 -7.48 3.25
CA LEU A 33 -0.73 -7.99 4.28
C LEU A 33 -0.89 -7.26 5.61
N ILE A 34 -1.04 -5.94 5.59
CA ILE A 34 -1.30 -5.13 6.79
C ILE A 34 -2.61 -5.56 7.43
N LYS A 35 -3.68 -5.75 6.64
CA LYS A 35 -4.98 -6.25 7.11
C LYS A 35 -4.87 -7.60 7.82
N LYS A 36 -4.09 -8.53 7.26
CA LYS A 36 -3.81 -9.84 7.90
C LYS A 36 -3.02 -9.67 9.21
N ALA A 37 -2.02 -8.79 9.24
CA ALA A 37 -1.23 -8.52 10.44
C ALA A 37 -2.11 -7.97 11.58
N VAL A 38 -3.01 -7.03 11.28
CA VAL A 38 -3.96 -6.45 12.26
C VAL A 38 -4.90 -7.52 12.81
N ALA A 39 -5.43 -8.39 11.95
CA ALA A 39 -6.30 -9.49 12.39
C ALA A 39 -5.56 -10.48 13.33
N VAL A 40 -4.34 -10.86 12.99
CA VAL A 40 -3.51 -11.76 13.81
C VAL A 40 -3.13 -11.10 15.14
N ARG A 41 -2.85 -9.80 15.14
CA ARG A 41 -2.56 -9.03 16.37
C ARG A 41 -3.76 -9.02 17.32
N LYS A 42 -4.96 -8.73 16.80
CA LYS A 42 -6.21 -8.78 17.59
C LYS A 42 -6.50 -10.18 18.13
N HIS A 43 -6.17 -11.23 17.38
CA HIS A 43 -6.25 -12.61 17.87
C HIS A 43 -5.28 -12.87 19.04
N LEU A 44 -4.03 -12.41 18.92
CA LEU A 44 -2.99 -12.59 19.94
C LEU A 44 -3.23 -11.77 21.22
N GLU A 45 -3.94 -10.65 21.15
CA GLU A 45 -4.38 -9.88 22.33
C GLU A 45 -5.23 -10.73 23.27
N ARG A 46 -6.12 -11.56 22.71
CA ARG A 46 -6.96 -12.50 23.47
C ARG A 46 -6.22 -13.81 23.78
N ASN A 47 -5.41 -14.29 22.84
CA ASN A 47 -4.73 -15.59 22.90
C ASN A 47 -3.21 -15.44 23.04
N ARG A 48 -2.75 -14.85 24.15
CA ARG A 48 -1.33 -14.50 24.37
C ARG A 48 -0.36 -15.69 24.36
N LYS A 49 -0.85 -16.91 24.59
CA LYS A 49 -0.04 -18.15 24.66
C LYS A 49 0.13 -18.84 23.30
N ASP A 50 -0.58 -18.39 22.26
CA ASP A 50 -0.47 -18.97 20.92
C ASP A 50 0.87 -18.61 20.27
N LYS A 51 1.77 -19.60 20.23
CA LYS A 51 3.13 -19.45 19.67
C LYS A 51 3.13 -19.50 18.14
N ASP A 52 2.22 -20.26 17.52
CA ASP A 52 2.14 -20.39 16.06
C ASP A 52 1.69 -19.07 15.44
N SER A 53 0.66 -18.45 16.02
CA SER A 53 0.18 -17.14 15.57
C SER A 53 1.24 -16.04 15.74
N LYS A 54 2.07 -16.08 16.79
CA LYS A 54 3.21 -15.16 16.94
C LYS A 54 4.25 -15.34 15.85
N PHE A 55 4.60 -16.59 15.53
CA PHE A 55 5.53 -16.89 14.45
C PHE A 55 4.99 -16.40 13.10
N ARG A 56 3.71 -16.66 12.81
CA ARG A 56 3.06 -16.17 11.59
C ARG A 56 3.02 -14.64 11.51
N LEU A 57 2.81 -13.94 12.63
CA LEU A 57 2.86 -12.47 12.67
C LEU A 57 4.24 -11.96 12.22
N ILE A 58 5.33 -12.55 12.74
CA ILE A 58 6.71 -12.19 12.36
C ILE A 58 6.96 -12.39 10.87
N LEU A 59 6.45 -13.48 10.30
CA LEU A 59 6.57 -13.75 8.85
C LEU A 59 5.82 -12.72 8.01
N ILE A 60 4.62 -12.32 8.44
CA ILE A 60 3.82 -11.30 7.74
C ILE A 60 4.53 -9.94 7.81
N GLU A 61 5.00 -9.53 8.99
CA GLU A 61 5.73 -8.26 9.18
C GLU A 61 7.03 -8.22 8.36
N SER A 62 7.74 -9.35 8.28
CA SER A 62 8.94 -9.48 7.43
C SER A 62 8.62 -9.30 5.94
N ARG A 63 7.48 -9.82 5.47
CA ARG A 63 7.03 -9.63 4.08
C ARG A 63 6.64 -8.18 3.80
N ILE A 64 5.95 -7.52 4.73
CA ILE A 64 5.58 -6.11 4.64
C ILE A 64 6.84 -5.25 4.49
N HIS A 65 7.86 -5.47 5.34
CA HIS A 65 9.13 -4.74 5.24
C HIS A 65 9.84 -4.94 3.90
N ARG A 66 9.81 -6.15 3.33
CA ARG A 66 10.41 -6.43 2.04
C ARG A 66 9.68 -5.70 0.89
N LEU A 67 8.35 -5.75 0.87
CA LEU A 67 7.55 -5.05 -0.15
C LEU A 67 7.66 -3.53 0.00
N ALA A 68 7.65 -3.02 1.23
CA ALA A 68 7.86 -1.61 1.48
C ALA A 68 9.20 -1.11 0.92
N ARG A 69 10.29 -1.88 1.07
CA ARG A 69 11.59 -1.54 0.45
C ARG A 69 11.50 -1.52 -1.07
N TYR A 70 10.88 -2.53 -1.67
CA TYR A 70 10.69 -2.59 -3.13
C TYR A 70 9.93 -1.36 -3.66
N TYR A 71 8.79 -1.03 -3.04
CA TYR A 71 7.96 0.09 -3.48
C TYR A 71 8.58 1.46 -3.24
N LYS A 72 9.49 1.59 -2.26
CA LYS A 72 10.35 2.77 -2.13
C LYS A 72 11.32 2.90 -3.30
N THR A 73 11.93 1.80 -3.72
CA THR A 73 12.87 1.81 -4.87
C THR A 73 12.16 2.11 -6.19
N VAL A 74 10.94 1.61 -6.38
CA VAL A 74 10.13 1.86 -7.59
C VAL A 74 9.50 3.27 -7.60
N GLY A 75 9.55 4.01 -6.49
CA GLY A 75 8.99 5.36 -6.39
C GLY A 75 7.47 5.42 -6.20
N VAL A 76 6.86 4.29 -5.81
CA VAL A 76 5.42 4.22 -5.51
C VAL A 76 5.12 4.72 -4.10
N LEU A 77 6.04 4.48 -3.16
CA LEU A 77 5.93 4.95 -1.77
C LEU A 77 6.97 6.05 -1.50
N PRO A 78 6.64 7.04 -0.66
CA PRO A 78 7.62 8.02 -0.22
C PRO A 78 8.75 7.34 0.57
N PRO A 79 10.01 7.80 0.45
CA PRO A 79 11.15 7.20 1.16
C PRO A 79 10.98 7.18 2.70
N THR A 80 10.24 8.16 3.22
CA THR A 80 9.90 8.32 4.64
C THR A 80 8.85 7.33 5.15
N TRP A 81 8.17 6.60 4.26
CA TRP A 81 7.12 5.68 4.65
C TRP A 81 7.68 4.56 5.53
N LYS A 82 7.10 4.33 6.70
CA LYS A 82 7.51 3.26 7.60
C LYS A 82 6.29 2.50 8.07
N TYR A 83 6.40 1.18 8.07
CA TYR A 83 5.38 0.33 8.69
C TYR A 83 5.54 0.42 10.21
N GLU A 84 4.58 1.08 10.84
CA GLU A 84 4.45 1.13 12.30
C GLU A 84 3.23 0.33 12.72
N SER A 85 3.47 -0.66 13.57
CA SER A 85 2.45 -1.63 13.89
C SER A 85 1.31 -1.09 14.75
N ALA A 86 1.53 0.05 15.43
CA ALA A 86 0.50 0.80 16.15
C ALA A 86 -0.43 1.58 15.20
N THR A 87 0.08 2.03 14.05
CA THR A 87 -0.66 2.80 13.04
C THR A 87 -1.32 1.90 12.00
N ALA A 88 -0.95 0.62 11.97
CA ALA A 88 -1.46 -0.36 11.02
C ALA A 88 -3.00 -0.51 11.03
N SER A 89 -3.66 -0.30 12.18
CA SER A 89 -5.11 -0.33 12.28
C SER A 89 -5.77 0.86 11.58
N THR A 90 -5.18 2.06 11.64
CA THR A 90 -5.68 3.28 11.00
C THR A 90 -5.57 3.23 9.47
N ILE A 91 -4.62 2.47 8.94
CA ILE A 91 -4.42 2.29 7.49
C ILE A 91 -5.48 1.37 6.88
N VAL A 92 -6.10 0.51 7.69
CA VAL A 92 -7.06 -0.52 7.23
C VAL A 92 -8.51 -0.20 7.63
N ALA A 93 -8.71 0.76 8.54
CA ALA A 93 -10.02 1.26 8.99
C ALA A 93 -10.70 2.09 7.91
#